data_AF-A0A6B1YRJ8-F1
#
_entry.id   AF-A0A6B1YRJ8-F1
#
_cell.length_a   1.000
_cell.length_b   1.000
_cell.length_c   1.000
_cell.angle_alpha   90.00
_cell.angle_beta   90.00
_cell.angle_gamma   90.00
#
_symmetry.space_group_name_H-M   'P 1'
#
loop_
_entity.id
_entity.type
_entity.pdbx_description
1 polymer ?
#
loop_
_entity_poly.entity_id
_entity_poly.type
_entity_poly.pdbx_seq_one_letter_code
_entity_poly.pdbx_strand_id
1 'polypeptide(L)'
;FFADPREVLRQVVARFTEMELTIVAAFELEFYLIDQENVNGRPQPPRSPISGKRPQSVQVYSIDDLDEYVECLQDIIDGARAQGIPADAIVAESAPAQFEVNL
;
A
#
# COMPACT_ATOMS: atom_id res chain seq x y z
N PHE A 1 -5.35 -24.06 15.13
CA PHE A 1 -4.13 -23.79 15.93
C PHE A 1 -4.40 -22.54 16.75
N PHE A 2 -4.05 -22.49 18.04
CA PHE A 2 -4.51 -21.39 18.93
C PHE A 2 -3.87 -20.04 18.61
N ALA A 3 -2.74 -20.02 17.90
CA ALA A 3 -2.08 -18.80 17.44
C ALA A 3 -2.26 -18.56 15.93
N ASP A 4 -3.30 -19.13 15.32
CA ASP A 4 -3.74 -18.74 13.98
C ASP A 4 -4.42 -17.37 14.07
N PRO A 5 -3.86 -16.30 13.47
CA PRO A 5 -4.42 -14.95 13.59
C PRO A 5 -5.87 -14.84 13.13
N ARG A 6 -6.28 -15.64 12.12
CA ARG A 6 -7.66 -15.63 11.61
C ARG A 6 -8.62 -16.20 12.64
N GLU A 7 -8.21 -17.27 13.32
CA GLU A 7 -9.01 -17.90 14.37
C GLU A 7 -9.12 -17.01 15.61
N VAL A 8 -8.02 -16.34 15.98
CA VAL A 8 -8.02 -15.35 17.08
C VAL A 8 -8.97 -14.19 16.76
N LEU A 9 -8.90 -13.62 15.56
CA LEU A 9 -9.80 -12.54 15.14
C LEU A 9 -11.27 -13.00 15.13
N ARG A 10 -11.55 -14.21 14.63
CA ARG A 10 -12.91 -14.78 14.61
C ARG A 10 -13.52 -14.87 16.01
N GLN A 11 -12.73 -15.27 17.01
CA GLN A 11 -13.18 -15.33 18.41
C GLN A 11 -13.48 -13.95 18.99
N VAL A 12 -12.67 -12.94 18.65
CA VAL A 12 -12.93 -11.55 19.06
C VAL A 12 -14.22 -11.04 18.43
N VAL A 13 -14.41 -11.22 17.13
CA VAL A 13 -15.63 -10.80 16.42
C VAL A 13 -16.89 -11.44 17.02
N ALA A 14 -16.85 -12.75 17.31
CA ALA A 14 -17.98 -13.46 17.89
C ALA A 14 -18.46 -12.85 19.23
N ARG A 15 -17.52 -12.43 20.09
CA ARG A 15 -17.85 -11.79 21.38
C ARG A 15 -18.58 -10.46 21.21
N PHE A 16 -18.22 -9.67 20.20
CA PHE A 16 -18.94 -8.42 19.90
C PHE A 16 -20.30 -8.70 19.26
N THR A 17 -20.41 -9.74 18.43
CA THR A 17 -21.69 -10.16 17.85
C THR A 17 -22.69 -10.60 18.93
N GLU A 18 -22.25 -11.33 19.96
CA GLU A 18 -23.09 -11.69 21.13
C GLU A 18 -23.63 -10.47 21.89
N MET A 19 -22.96 -9.32 21.76
CA MET A 19 -23.37 -8.04 22.34
C MET A 19 -24.21 -7.20 21.38
N GLU A 20 -24.62 -7.75 20.23
CA GLU A 20 -25.33 -7.04 19.15
C GLU A 20 -24.51 -5.88 18.55
N LEU A 21 -23.17 -5.94 18.64
CA LEU A 21 -22.26 -4.95 18.07
C LEU A 21 -21.64 -5.46 16.77
N THR A 22 -21.66 -4.61 15.74
CA THR A 22 -20.99 -4.88 14.46
C THR A 22 -19.64 -4.18 14.43
N ILE A 23 -18.56 -4.96 14.35
CA ILE A 23 -17.21 -4.43 14.16
C ILE A 23 -16.99 -4.10 12.70
N VAL A 24 -16.51 -2.89 12.44
CA VAL A 24 -16.05 -2.42 11.13
C VAL A 24 -14.60 -1.96 11.27
N ALA A 25 -13.82 -2.14 10.21
CA ALA A 25 -12.45 -1.64 10.12
C ALA A 25 -12.24 -1.06 8.72
N ALA A 26 -11.49 0.02 8.65
CA ALA A 26 -10.95 0.59 7.43
C ALA A 26 -9.42 0.48 7.50
N PHE A 27 -8.77 0.23 6.38
CA PHE A 27 -7.32 0.01 6.36
C PHE A 27 -6.65 0.94 5.36
N GLU A 28 -5.60 1.61 5.82
CA GLU A 28 -4.62 2.28 4.99
C GLU A 28 -3.44 1.31 4.81
N LEU A 29 -3.13 0.96 3.56
CA LEU A 29 -2.02 0.07 3.25
C LEU A 29 -0.89 0.86 2.59
N GLU A 30 0.15 1.12 3.38
CA GLU A 30 1.39 1.71 2.90
C GLU A 30 2.35 0.65 2.33
N PHE A 31 3.05 1.00 1.25
CA PHE A 31 4.06 0.16 0.62
C PHE A 31 5.16 0.98 -0.05
N TYR A 32 6.27 0.32 -0.35
CA TYR A 32 7.39 0.90 -1.09
C TYR A 32 7.57 0.19 -2.43
N LEU A 33 7.82 0.94 -3.49
CA LEU A 33 8.47 0.40 -4.68
C LEU A 33 9.97 0.36 -4.42
N ILE A 34 10.59 -0.81 -4.62
CA ILE A 34 12.00 -1.04 -4.34
C ILE A 34 12.69 -1.56 -5.59
N ASP A 35 13.88 -1.03 -5.86
CA ASP A 35 14.74 -1.52 -6.94
C ASP A 35 15.38 -2.87 -6.59
N GLN A 36 15.25 -3.83 -7.51
CA GLN A 36 15.82 -5.17 -7.37
C GLN A 36 17.35 -5.20 -7.53
N GLU A 37 17.95 -4.26 -8.27
CA GLU A 37 19.40 -4.28 -8.55
C GLU A 37 20.25 -4.05 -7.29
N ASN A 38 19.65 -3.57 -6.19
CA ASN A 38 20.19 -3.50 -4.83
C ASN A 38 21.72 -3.30 -4.74
N VAL A 39 22.21 -2.19 -5.31
CA VAL A 39 23.64 -1.95 -5.57
C VAL A 39 24.49 -1.95 -4.29
N ASN A 40 23.88 -1.67 -3.13
CA ASN A 40 24.57 -1.54 -1.84
C ASN A 40 24.06 -2.51 -0.75
N GLY A 41 23.24 -3.50 -1.10
CA GLY A 41 22.63 -4.43 -0.14
C GLY A 41 21.56 -3.80 0.77
N ARG A 42 21.08 -2.59 0.45
CA ARG A 42 20.03 -1.86 1.17
C ARG A 42 18.88 -1.51 0.21
N PRO A 43 17.61 -1.55 0.66
CA PRO A 43 16.49 -1.06 -0.14
C PRO A 43 16.75 0.35 -0.67
N GLN A 44 16.48 0.56 -1.95
CA GLN A 44 16.62 1.85 -2.63
C GLN A 44 15.42 2.05 -3.56
N PRO A 45 14.98 3.30 -3.78
CA PRO A 45 13.86 3.56 -4.68
C PRO A 45 14.23 3.18 -6.12
N PRO A 46 13.26 2.72 -6.93
CA PRO A 46 13.45 2.47 -8.35
C PRO A 46 13.91 3.74 -9.07
N ARG A 47 14.46 3.53 -10.27
CA ARG A 47 14.61 4.63 -11.22
C ARG A 47 13.23 4.95 -11.77
N SER A 48 12.96 6.24 -11.89
CA SER A 48 11.80 6.74 -12.61
C SER A 48 11.68 6.09 -13.99
N PRO A 49 10.53 5.51 -14.33
CA PRO A 49 10.21 5.07 -15.70
C PRO A 49 10.29 6.22 -16.71
N ILE A 50 9.98 7.45 -16.30
CA ILE A 50 9.95 8.63 -17.16
C ILE A 50 11.32 9.29 -17.24
N SER A 51 11.91 9.65 -16.10
CA SER A 51 13.13 10.47 -16.06
C SER A 51 14.43 9.65 -15.98
N GLY A 52 14.35 8.34 -15.67
CA GLY A 52 15.50 7.44 -15.46
C GLY A 52 16.34 7.76 -14.21
N LYS A 53 16.00 8.83 -13.49
CA LYS A 53 16.68 9.28 -12.27
C LYS A 53 16.10 8.56 -11.06
N ARG A 54 16.89 8.50 -9.99
CA ARG A 54 16.39 8.03 -8.70
C ARG A 54 15.89 9.22 -7.89
N PRO A 55 14.74 9.11 -7.22
CA PRO A 55 14.30 10.10 -6.25
C PRO A 55 15.39 10.29 -5.19
N GLN A 56 15.86 11.52 -4.99
CA GLN A 56 16.92 11.84 -4.01
C GLN A 56 16.40 12.56 -2.76
N SER A 57 15.20 13.14 -2.81
CA SER A 57 14.62 13.89 -1.70
C SER A 57 13.14 13.61 -1.54
N VAL A 58 12.64 13.77 -0.31
CA VAL A 58 11.24 13.74 0.05
C VAL A 58 10.58 15.02 -0.44
N GLN A 59 9.60 14.93 -1.33
CA GLN A 59 8.64 15.99 -1.59
C GLN A 59 7.25 15.41 -1.31
N VAL A 60 6.84 15.46 -0.05
CA VAL A 60 5.48 15.04 0.37
C VAL A 60 4.47 15.77 -0.51
N TYR A 61 3.57 15.03 -1.17
CA TYR A 61 2.57 15.55 -2.12
C TYR A 61 3.11 16.13 -3.43
N SER A 62 4.31 15.76 -3.88
CA SER A 62 4.74 16.08 -5.24
C SER A 62 3.88 15.31 -6.24
N ILE A 63 3.05 16.03 -7.00
CA ILE A 63 2.29 15.48 -8.14
C ILE A 63 3.25 14.82 -9.13
N ASP A 64 4.47 15.37 -9.27
CA ASP A 64 5.49 14.83 -10.17
C ASP A 64 5.95 13.42 -9.78
N ASP A 65 6.00 13.09 -8.47
CA ASP A 65 6.40 11.75 -8.02
C ASP A 65 5.30 10.71 -8.29
N LEU A 66 4.01 11.09 -8.23
CA LEU A 66 2.88 10.23 -8.61
C LEU A 66 2.88 9.92 -10.11
N ASP A 67 3.10 10.95 -10.94
CA ASP A 67 3.10 10.82 -12.39
C ASP A 67 4.19 9.87 -12.88
N GLU A 68 5.36 9.85 -12.25
CA GLU A 68 6.46 8.98 -12.65
C GLU A 68 6.13 7.47 -12.50
N TYR A 69 5.28 7.09 -11.54
CA TYR A 69 4.92 5.69 -11.27
C TYR A 69 3.49 5.32 -11.64
N VAL A 70 2.76 6.22 -12.32
CA VAL A 70 1.32 6.11 -12.58
C VAL A 70 0.91 4.78 -13.21
N GLU A 71 1.71 4.24 -14.14
CA GLU A 71 1.40 2.95 -14.81
C GLU A 71 1.34 1.80 -13.80
N CYS A 72 2.34 1.68 -12.92
CA CYS A 72 2.38 0.64 -11.90
C CYS A 72 1.26 0.81 -10.87
N LEU A 73 0.96 2.05 -10.48
CA LEU A 73 -0.10 2.34 -9.51
C LEU A 73 -1.48 2.02 -10.11
N GLN A 74 -1.68 2.31 -11.39
CA GLN A 74 -2.91 1.99 -12.11
C GLN A 74 -3.12 0.48 -12.20
N ASP A 75 -2.08 -0.30 -12.48
CA ASP A 75 -2.14 -1.77 -12.49
C ASP A 75 -2.57 -2.35 -11.13
N ILE A 76 -2.11 -1.77 -10.01
CA ILE A 76 -2.52 -2.17 -8.66
C ILE A 76 -4.02 -1.93 -8.46
N ILE A 77 -4.51 -0.75 -8.84
CA ILE A 77 -5.94 -0.39 -8.74
C ILE A 77 -6.80 -1.30 -9.62
N ASP A 78 -6.38 -1.57 -10.86
CA ASP A 78 -7.14 -2.45 -11.76
C ASP A 78 -7.14 -3.90 -11.28
N GLY A 79 -6.04 -4.37 -10.70
CA GLY A 79 -5.96 -5.66 -10.01
C GLY A 79 -6.88 -5.75 -8.79
N ALA A 80 -7.00 -4.68 -8.00
CA ALA A 80 -7.93 -4.61 -6.88
C ALA A 80 -9.39 -4.63 -7.35
N ARG A 81 -9.75 -3.83 -8.36
CA ARG A 81 -11.08 -3.82 -8.98
C ARG A 81 -11.47 -5.18 -9.52
N ALA A 82 -10.56 -5.87 -10.22
CA ALA A 82 -10.80 -7.21 -10.75
C ALA A 82 -11.12 -8.24 -9.66
N GLN A 83 -10.64 -8.02 -8.43
CA GLN A 83 -10.90 -8.86 -7.26
C GLN A 83 -12.11 -8.39 -6.43
N GLY A 84 -12.78 -7.31 -6.81
CA GLY A 84 -13.88 -6.72 -6.05
C GLY A 84 -13.43 -6.06 -4.74
N ILE A 85 -12.16 -5.64 -4.66
CA ILE A 85 -11.61 -4.91 -3.52
C ILE A 85 -11.90 -3.41 -3.77
N PRO A 86 -12.52 -2.69 -2.81
CA PRO A 86 -12.87 -1.28 -2.96
C PRO A 86 -11.66 -0.36 -2.75
N ALA A 87 -10.61 -0.54 -3.54
CA ALA A 87 -9.45 0.35 -3.53
C ALA A 87 -9.81 1.66 -4.25
N ASP A 88 -9.74 2.77 -3.53
CA ASP A 88 -10.16 4.08 -4.04
C ASP A 88 -9.00 4.86 -4.67
N ALA A 89 -8.15 5.43 -3.82
CA ALA A 89 -7.07 6.32 -4.22
C ALA A 89 -5.72 5.79 -3.74
N ILE A 90 -4.71 5.95 -4.60
CA ILE A 90 -3.30 5.81 -4.19
C ILE A 90 -2.72 7.20 -4.01
N VAL A 91 -2.06 7.43 -2.88
CA VAL A 91 -1.39 8.70 -2.58
C VAL A 91 0.11 8.48 -2.38
N ALA A 92 0.92 9.48 -2.76
CA ALA A 92 2.35 9.48 -2.45
C ALA A 92 2.58 9.95 -1.02
N GLU A 93 3.45 9.23 -0.31
CA GLU A 93 3.66 9.38 1.12
C GLU A 93 4.95 10.15 1.48
N SER A 94 5.24 10.18 2.77
CA SER A 94 6.35 10.96 3.35
C SER A 94 7.76 10.43 3.07
N ALA A 95 7.94 9.32 2.34
CA ALA A 95 9.26 8.79 1.97
C ALA A 95 9.38 8.47 0.47
N PRO A 96 10.61 8.41 -0.08
CA PRO A 96 10.81 8.21 -1.51
C PRO A 96 10.24 6.87 -1.99
N ALA A 97 9.42 6.92 -3.05
CA ALA A 97 8.71 5.76 -3.60
C ALA A 97 7.84 5.01 -2.57
N GLN A 98 7.37 5.71 -1.53
CA GLN A 98 6.35 5.25 -0.61
C GLN A 98 4.97 5.70 -1.11
N PHE A 99 4.03 4.77 -1.10
CA PHE A 99 2.66 5.00 -1.51
C PHE A 99 1.70 4.38 -0.50
N GLU A 100 0.48 4.88 -0.45
CA GLU A 100 -0.61 4.34 0.36
C GLU A 100 -1.80 4.04 -0.53
N VAL A 101 -2.49 2.92 -0.30
CA VAL A 101 -3.83 2.64 -0.84
C VAL A 101 -4.86 2.54 0.28
N ASN A 102 -5.98 3.23 0.10
CA ASN A 102 -7.14 3.18 1.00
C ASN A 102 -8.10 2.04 0.58
N LEU A 103 -8.60 1.28 1.57
CA LEU A 103 -9.44 0.08 1.40
C LEU A 103 -10.67 0.06 2.33
#